data_AF-A0A0F7TZ29-F1
#
_entry.id   AF-A0A0F7TZ29-F1
#
_cell.length_a   1.000
_cell.length_b   1.000
_cell.length_c   1.000
_cell.angle_alpha   90.00
_cell.angle_beta   90.00
_cell.angle_gamma   90.00
#
_symmetry.space_group_name_H-M   'P 1'
#
loop_
_entity.id
_entity.type
_entity.pdbx_description
1 polymer ?
#
loop_
_entity_poly.entity_id
_entity_poly.type
_entity_poly.pdbx_seq_one_letter_code
_entity_poly.pdbx_strand_id
1 'polypeptide(L)'
;MPPIRTESSRKLANQEGKILLALQDIKTGRIPSIRAAARLYDLPETTLRGRAHGIQSRVDQRPTGHKLTQLEEDSLTEWILSMDSRGAAPRPSTVREMANILLAAREEASLSTVGKNWPSTFINRRPELRTRFSRRYDYQRALNEDPKSIRQWFATVQSAIDENGIQPDDIYNFDETGFAMGLISSQKVVTRAEYYGRRSLL
;
A
#
# COMPACT_ATOMS: atom_id res chain seq x y z
N MET A 1 -4.47 12.53 -4.36
CA MET A 1 -5.42 12.88 -5.45
C MET A 1 -6.12 11.61 -5.91
N PRO A 2 -7.45 11.58 -6.03
CA PRO A 2 -8.14 10.45 -6.64
C PRO A 2 -7.66 10.28 -8.09
N PRO A 3 -7.54 9.04 -8.59
CA PRO A 3 -7.02 8.77 -9.93
C PRO A 3 -7.90 9.44 -10.99
N ILE A 4 -7.26 10.07 -11.98
CA ILE A 4 -7.94 10.66 -13.14
C ILE A 4 -8.63 9.53 -13.90
N ARG A 5 -9.95 9.41 -13.72
CA ARG A 5 -10.78 8.44 -14.44
C ARG A 5 -10.74 8.73 -15.93
N THR A 6 -10.58 7.70 -16.75
CA THR A 6 -10.72 7.77 -18.20
C THR A 6 -12.12 8.28 -18.58
N GLU A 7 -12.29 8.87 -19.77
CA GLU A 7 -13.59 9.43 -20.19
C GLU A 7 -14.73 8.40 -20.14
N SER A 8 -14.46 7.13 -20.48
CA SER A 8 -15.45 6.06 -20.38
C SER A 8 -15.85 5.76 -18.94
N SER A 9 -14.90 5.75 -18.01
CA SER A 9 -15.15 5.53 -16.58
C SER A 9 -15.93 6.69 -15.95
N ARG A 10 -15.68 7.93 -16.37
CA ARG A 10 -16.46 9.11 -15.94
C ARG A 10 -17.90 9.04 -16.42
N LYS A 11 -18.12 8.66 -17.70
CA LYS A 11 -19.47 8.48 -18.26
C LYS A 11 -20.27 7.41 -17.50
N LEU A 12 -19.65 6.26 -17.19
CA LEU A 12 -20.27 5.19 -16.40
C LEU A 12 -20.62 5.64 -14.97
N ALA A 13 -19.73 6.38 -14.31
CA ALA A 13 -19.97 6.89 -12.96
C ALA A 13 -21.12 7.93 -12.92
N ASN A 14 -21.19 8.81 -13.91
CA ASN A 14 -22.27 9.77 -14.03
C ASN A 14 -23.62 9.08 -14.32
N GLN A 15 -23.61 8.05 -15.17
CA GLN A 15 -24.79 7.22 -15.43
C GLN A 15 -25.25 6.49 -14.15
N GLU A 16 -24.32 5.98 -13.37
CA GLU A 16 -24.62 5.33 -12.08
C GLU A 16 -25.27 6.30 -11.08
N GLY A 17 -24.76 7.53 -10.98
CA GLY A 17 -25.35 8.57 -10.13
C GLY A 17 -26.80 8.87 -10.50
N LYS A 18 -27.12 8.95 -11.81
CA LYS A 18 -28.51 9.12 -12.28
C LYS A 18 -29.39 7.93 -11.92
N ILE A 19 -28.89 6.70 -12.03
CA ILE A 19 -29.63 5.48 -11.66
C ILE A 19 -29.96 5.46 -10.17
N LEU A 20 -29.00 5.81 -9.30
CA LEU A 20 -29.23 5.86 -7.86
C LEU A 20 -30.27 6.91 -7.47
N LEU A 21 -30.21 8.10 -8.10
CA LEU A 21 -31.19 9.17 -7.88
C LEU A 21 -32.59 8.74 -8.35
N ALA A 22 -32.69 8.10 -9.51
CA ALA A 22 -33.95 7.55 -10.03
C ALA A 22 -34.57 6.50 -9.09
N LEU A 23 -33.75 5.60 -8.54
CA LEU A 23 -34.21 4.60 -7.55
C LEU A 23 -34.65 5.26 -6.24
N GLN A 24 -33.95 6.31 -5.79
CA GLN A 24 -34.34 7.07 -4.60
C GLN A 24 -35.67 7.79 -4.80
N ASP A 25 -35.90 8.41 -5.96
CA ASP A 25 -37.14 9.12 -6.27
C ASP A 25 -38.34 8.17 -6.47
N ILE A 26 -38.11 6.94 -6.94
CA ILE A 26 -39.12 5.87 -6.90
C ILE A 26 -39.43 5.47 -5.46
N LYS A 27 -38.38 5.26 -4.63
CA LYS A 27 -38.53 4.82 -3.24
C LYS A 27 -39.23 5.86 -2.36
N THR A 28 -38.99 7.14 -2.61
CA THR A 28 -39.63 8.27 -1.91
C THR A 28 -41.02 8.60 -2.44
N GLY A 29 -41.50 7.90 -3.47
CA GLY A 29 -42.82 8.09 -4.06
C GLY A 29 -42.97 9.33 -4.93
N ARG A 30 -41.88 10.06 -5.22
CA ARG A 30 -41.88 11.20 -6.15
C ARG A 30 -42.19 10.77 -7.58
N ILE A 31 -41.77 9.56 -7.94
CA ILE A 31 -42.02 8.97 -9.26
C ILE A 31 -42.74 7.64 -9.11
N PRO A 32 -43.89 7.44 -9.76
CA PRO A 32 -44.76 6.29 -9.50
C PRO A 32 -44.29 4.98 -10.15
N SER A 33 -43.38 5.02 -11.12
CA SER A 33 -42.94 3.81 -11.83
C SER A 33 -41.52 3.88 -12.37
N ILE A 34 -40.89 2.71 -12.53
CA ILE A 34 -39.58 2.55 -13.16
C ILE A 34 -39.57 3.14 -14.57
N ARG A 35 -40.64 2.94 -15.36
CA ARG A 35 -40.75 3.48 -16.72
C ARG A 35 -40.86 5.01 -16.75
N ALA A 36 -41.54 5.61 -15.77
CA ALA A 36 -41.60 7.07 -15.64
C ALA A 36 -40.22 7.65 -15.25
N ALA A 37 -39.54 7.01 -14.30
CA ALA A 37 -38.21 7.42 -13.88
C ALA A 37 -37.18 7.27 -15.02
N ALA A 38 -37.23 6.16 -15.76
CA ALA A 38 -36.36 5.93 -16.93
C ALA A 38 -36.47 7.06 -17.96
N ARG A 39 -37.70 7.53 -18.25
CA ARG A 39 -37.93 8.66 -19.15
C ARG A 39 -37.45 10.00 -18.58
N LEU A 40 -37.71 10.26 -17.29
CA LEU A 40 -37.33 11.52 -16.65
C LEU A 40 -35.81 11.72 -16.58
N TYR A 41 -35.08 10.64 -16.27
CA TYR A 41 -33.62 10.68 -16.11
C TYR A 41 -32.83 10.35 -17.38
N ASP A 42 -33.53 10.08 -18.49
CA ASP A 42 -32.94 9.64 -19.76
C ASP A 42 -32.05 8.39 -19.58
N LEU A 43 -32.65 7.33 -19.03
CA LEU A 43 -32.00 6.05 -18.73
C LEU A 43 -32.72 4.90 -19.44
N PRO A 44 -32.00 3.87 -19.90
CA PRO A 44 -32.63 2.64 -20.39
C PRO A 44 -33.44 1.97 -19.28
N GLU A 45 -34.72 1.67 -19.55
CA GLU A 45 -35.63 1.05 -18.57
C GLU A 45 -35.08 -0.31 -18.08
N THR A 46 -34.45 -1.08 -18.96
CA THR A 46 -33.84 -2.38 -18.65
C THR A 46 -32.71 -2.26 -17.62
N THR A 47 -31.85 -1.23 -17.75
CA THR A 47 -30.76 -0.96 -16.81
C THR A 47 -31.29 -0.55 -15.44
N LEU A 48 -32.27 0.35 -15.39
CA LEU A 48 -32.89 0.80 -14.13
C LEU A 48 -33.63 -0.35 -13.44
N ARG A 49 -34.38 -1.16 -14.21
CA ARG A 49 -35.06 -2.36 -13.70
C ARG A 49 -34.06 -3.38 -13.15
N GLY A 50 -32.98 -3.67 -13.88
CA GLY A 50 -31.93 -4.58 -13.43
C GLY A 50 -31.28 -4.12 -12.13
N ARG A 51 -31.01 -2.80 -12.01
CA ARG A 51 -30.46 -2.23 -10.78
C ARG A 51 -31.43 -2.31 -9.59
N ALA A 52 -32.73 -2.09 -9.83
CA ALA A 52 -33.78 -2.28 -8.82
C ALA A 52 -33.88 -3.73 -8.32
N HIS A 53 -33.56 -4.70 -9.18
CA HIS A 53 -33.49 -6.13 -8.83
C HIS A 53 -32.15 -6.54 -8.19
N GLY A 54 -31.27 -5.58 -7.86
CA GLY A 54 -30.03 -5.83 -7.13
C GLY A 54 -28.80 -6.14 -7.98
N ILE A 55 -28.87 -6.07 -9.32
CA ILE A 55 -27.68 -6.21 -10.17
C ILE A 55 -26.71 -5.09 -9.84
N GLN A 56 -25.46 -5.41 -9.51
CA GLN A 56 -24.40 -4.44 -9.20
C GLN A 56 -23.85 -3.73 -10.45
N SER A 57 -23.40 -2.48 -10.30
CA SER A 57 -22.78 -1.73 -11.39
C SER A 57 -21.41 -2.30 -11.67
N ARG A 58 -21.00 -2.24 -12.92
CA ARG A 58 -19.63 -2.57 -13.32
C ARG A 58 -18.58 -1.73 -12.60
N VAL A 59 -18.91 -0.50 -12.19
CA VAL A 59 -17.99 0.37 -11.45
C VAL A 59 -17.78 -0.13 -10.02
N ASP A 60 -18.79 -0.76 -9.43
CA ASP A 60 -18.76 -1.28 -8.07
C ASP A 60 -18.30 -2.75 -8.02
N GLN A 61 -18.41 -3.46 -9.14
CA GLN A 61 -17.98 -4.85 -9.25
C GLN A 61 -16.46 -4.96 -9.32
N ARG A 62 -15.92 -5.86 -8.49
CA ARG A 62 -14.51 -6.26 -8.57
C ARG A 62 -14.25 -6.93 -9.93
N PRO A 63 -13.17 -6.56 -10.65
CA PRO A 63 -12.80 -7.22 -11.89
C PRO A 63 -12.64 -8.74 -11.71
N THR A 64 -13.16 -9.50 -12.66
CA THR A 64 -12.99 -10.96 -12.73
C THR A 64 -11.50 -11.31 -12.91
N GLY A 65 -11.04 -12.39 -12.26
CA GLY A 65 -9.66 -12.89 -12.42
C GLY A 65 -8.74 -12.71 -11.20
N HIS A 66 -9.26 -12.27 -10.06
CA HIS A 66 -8.50 -12.29 -8.80
C HIS A 66 -8.43 -13.71 -8.25
N LYS A 67 -7.21 -14.17 -7.93
CA LYS A 67 -7.00 -15.49 -7.31
C LYS A 67 -7.35 -15.49 -5.81
N LEU A 68 -7.06 -14.39 -5.13
CA LEU A 68 -7.36 -14.21 -3.71
C LEU A 68 -8.69 -13.46 -3.52
N THR A 69 -9.42 -13.78 -2.45
CA THR A 69 -10.60 -13.00 -2.03
C THR A 69 -10.19 -11.62 -1.55
N GLN A 70 -11.17 -10.72 -1.41
CA GLN A 70 -10.92 -9.38 -0.87
C GLN A 70 -10.32 -9.47 0.54
N LEU A 71 -10.91 -10.30 1.40
CA LEU A 71 -10.47 -10.53 2.77
C LEU A 71 -9.03 -11.06 2.84
N GLU A 72 -8.64 -12.00 1.99
CA GLU A 72 -7.26 -12.50 1.98
C GLU A 72 -6.25 -11.44 1.55
N GLU A 73 -6.62 -10.61 0.57
CA GLU A 73 -5.76 -9.50 0.16
C GLU A 73 -5.65 -8.43 1.26
N ASP A 74 -6.72 -8.20 2.01
CA ASP A 74 -6.73 -7.30 3.17
C ASP A 74 -5.83 -7.86 4.28
N SER A 75 -5.98 -9.13 4.66
CA SER A 75 -5.12 -9.80 5.65
C SER A 75 -3.65 -9.83 5.21
N LEU A 76 -3.37 -10.05 3.93
CA LEU A 76 -2.01 -10.00 3.39
C LEU A 76 -1.42 -8.59 3.48
N THR A 77 -2.25 -7.55 3.26
CA THR A 77 -1.84 -6.15 3.40
C THR A 77 -1.50 -5.84 4.85
N GLU A 78 -2.36 -6.21 5.80
CA GLU A 78 -2.11 -6.05 7.24
C GLU A 78 -0.83 -6.77 7.68
N TRP A 79 -0.61 -7.99 7.20
CA TRP A 79 0.61 -8.75 7.47
C TRP A 79 1.87 -8.01 6.97
N ILE A 80 1.84 -7.45 5.76
CA ILE A 80 2.96 -6.65 5.21
C ILE A 80 3.21 -5.42 6.08
N LEU A 81 2.16 -4.69 6.46
CA LEU A 81 2.28 -3.49 7.31
C LEU A 81 2.84 -3.83 8.70
N SER A 82 2.42 -4.95 9.28
CA SER A 82 2.94 -5.47 10.54
C SER A 82 4.42 -5.83 10.45
N MET A 83 4.83 -6.54 9.40
CA MET A 83 6.25 -6.86 9.14
C MET A 83 7.09 -5.59 8.94
N ASP A 84 6.56 -4.62 8.19
CA ASP A 84 7.18 -3.33 7.94
C ASP A 84 7.37 -2.51 9.22
N SER A 85 6.41 -2.55 10.15
CA SER A 85 6.49 -1.83 11.43
C SER A 85 7.60 -2.36 12.35
N ARG A 86 7.93 -3.65 12.23
CA ARG A 86 8.98 -4.35 13.00
C ARG A 86 10.37 -4.27 12.34
N GLY A 87 10.51 -3.52 11.26
CA GLY A 87 11.77 -3.41 10.52
C GLY A 87 12.09 -4.59 9.60
N ALA A 88 11.17 -5.56 9.47
CA ALA A 88 11.37 -6.78 8.68
C ALA A 88 10.52 -6.78 7.40
N ALA A 89 10.51 -5.66 6.67
CA ALA A 89 9.66 -5.50 5.49
C ALA A 89 9.89 -6.63 4.45
N PRO A 90 8.82 -7.34 4.01
CA PRO A 90 8.97 -8.52 3.17
C PRO A 90 9.39 -8.17 1.75
N ARG A 91 10.05 -9.12 1.07
CA ARG A 91 10.38 -8.99 -0.35
C ARG A 91 9.15 -9.29 -1.21
N PRO A 92 9.06 -8.77 -2.45
CA PRO A 92 8.00 -9.15 -3.38
C PRO A 92 7.90 -10.66 -3.62
N SER A 93 9.01 -11.39 -3.56
CA SER A 93 9.03 -12.86 -3.62
C SER A 93 8.35 -13.50 -2.42
N THR A 94 8.64 -13.01 -1.21
CA THR A 94 8.02 -13.47 0.04
C THR A 94 6.53 -13.16 0.07
N VAL A 95 6.10 -12.01 -0.46
CA VAL A 95 4.68 -11.69 -0.62
C VAL A 95 3.99 -12.68 -1.56
N ARG A 96 4.66 -13.08 -2.65
CA ARG A 96 4.17 -14.11 -3.58
C ARG A 96 4.03 -15.48 -2.89
N GLU A 97 5.04 -15.86 -2.10
CA GLU A 97 5.04 -17.12 -1.33
C GLU A 97 3.90 -17.14 -0.32
N MET A 98 3.71 -16.05 0.43
CA MET A 98 2.60 -15.91 1.37
C MET A 98 1.24 -16.02 0.68
N ALA A 99 1.08 -15.38 -0.49
CA ALA A 99 -0.14 -15.53 -1.28
C ALA A 99 -0.38 -16.98 -1.76
N ASN A 100 0.68 -17.71 -2.13
CA ASN A 100 0.57 -19.13 -2.47
C ASN A 100 0.24 -19.99 -1.25
N ILE A 101 0.74 -19.67 -0.07
CA ILE A 101 0.38 -20.37 1.18
C ILE A 101 -1.10 -20.18 1.48
N LEU A 102 -1.63 -18.96 1.34
CA LEU A 102 -3.07 -18.69 1.51
C LEU A 102 -3.92 -19.47 0.50
N LEU A 103 -3.47 -19.58 -0.76
CA LEU A 103 -4.16 -20.39 -1.77
C LEU A 103 -4.09 -21.89 -1.47
N ALA A 104 -2.94 -22.40 -1.04
CA ALA A 104 -2.76 -23.81 -0.71
C ALA A 104 -3.58 -24.24 0.52
N ALA A 105 -3.83 -23.32 1.45
CA ALA A 105 -4.68 -23.56 2.61
C ALA A 105 -6.17 -23.69 2.26
N ARG A 106 -6.60 -23.30 1.05
CA ARG A 106 -7.94 -23.61 0.56
C ARG A 106 -7.98 -25.05 0.05
N GLU A 107 -8.80 -25.87 0.69
CA GLU A 107 -8.95 -27.31 0.40
C GLU A 107 -9.27 -27.63 -1.09
N GLU A 108 -9.77 -26.67 -1.86
CA GLU A 108 -10.13 -26.84 -3.28
C GLU A 108 -9.06 -26.38 -4.29
N ALA A 109 -7.98 -25.72 -3.87
CA ALA A 109 -7.10 -24.96 -4.79
C ALA A 109 -5.67 -25.49 -4.92
N SER A 110 -5.46 -26.80 -4.74
CA SER A 110 -4.13 -27.44 -4.60
C SER A 110 -3.16 -27.24 -5.79
N LEU A 111 -3.59 -26.68 -6.92
CA LEU A 111 -2.75 -26.41 -8.09
C LEU A 111 -2.70 -24.95 -8.54
N SER A 112 -3.46 -24.03 -7.91
CA SER A 112 -3.47 -22.63 -8.34
C SER A 112 -2.41 -21.80 -7.64
N THR A 113 -1.36 -21.42 -8.37
CA THR A 113 -0.31 -20.51 -7.86
C THR A 113 -0.44 -19.11 -8.46
N VAL A 114 -0.05 -18.08 -7.72
CA VAL A 114 0.04 -16.73 -8.27
C VAL A 114 1.23 -16.60 -9.23
N GLY A 115 1.02 -15.87 -10.33
CA GLY A 115 2.07 -15.64 -11.34
C GLY A 115 3.22 -14.78 -10.82
N LYS A 116 4.36 -14.78 -11.54
CA LYS A 116 5.57 -14.00 -11.20
C LYS A 116 5.31 -12.50 -11.04
N ASN A 117 4.41 -11.94 -11.86
CA ASN A 117 4.08 -10.52 -11.85
C ASN A 117 2.92 -10.17 -10.89
N TRP A 118 2.34 -11.16 -10.21
CA TRP A 118 1.22 -10.91 -9.32
C TRP A 118 1.58 -9.94 -8.17
N PRO A 119 2.74 -10.02 -7.49
CA PRO A 119 3.08 -9.09 -6.41
C PRO A 119 3.12 -7.63 -6.86
N SER A 120 3.65 -7.33 -8.05
CA SER A 120 3.67 -5.95 -8.55
C SER A 120 2.26 -5.44 -8.83
N THR A 121 1.39 -6.27 -9.43
CA THR A 121 -0.02 -5.90 -9.63
C THR A 121 -0.77 -5.73 -8.31
N PHE A 122 -0.45 -6.53 -7.29
CA PHE A 122 -1.02 -6.44 -5.94
C PHE A 122 -0.63 -5.15 -5.24
N ILE A 123 0.64 -4.80 -5.28
CA ILE A 123 1.13 -3.57 -4.67
C ILE A 123 0.57 -2.34 -5.40
N ASN A 124 0.50 -2.36 -6.74
CA ASN A 124 -0.03 -1.23 -7.51
C ASN A 124 -1.52 -0.97 -7.28
N ARG A 125 -2.31 -1.99 -6.91
CA ARG A 125 -3.75 -1.81 -6.60
C ARG A 125 -4.03 -1.38 -5.16
N ARG A 126 -3.01 -1.44 -4.28
CA ARG A 126 -3.12 -1.10 -2.86
C ARG A 126 -2.39 0.21 -2.57
N PRO A 127 -3.10 1.35 -2.45
CA PRO A 127 -2.46 2.64 -2.19
C PRO A 127 -1.71 2.68 -0.85
N GLU A 128 -2.01 1.75 0.07
CA GLU A 128 -1.35 1.61 1.36
C GLU A 128 0.07 1.04 1.24
N LEU A 129 0.41 0.41 0.11
CA LEU A 129 1.68 -0.30 -0.08
C LEU A 129 2.55 0.38 -1.15
N ARG A 130 3.88 0.27 -0.97
CA ARG A 130 4.85 0.75 -1.96
C ARG A 130 6.12 -0.08 -1.92
N THR A 131 6.72 -0.32 -3.07
CA THR A 131 8.04 -0.96 -3.13
C THR A 131 9.15 0.07 -2.94
N ARG A 132 10.14 -0.23 -2.10
CA ARG A 132 11.33 0.59 -1.86
C ARG A 132 12.58 -0.28 -1.89
N PHE A 133 13.74 0.35 -2.12
CA PHE A 133 15.03 -0.32 -1.96
C PHE A 133 15.50 -0.14 -0.53
N SER A 134 15.70 -1.26 0.17
CA SER A 134 16.36 -1.35 1.46
C SER A 134 17.86 -1.50 1.27
N ARG A 135 18.65 -0.87 2.13
CA ARG A 135 20.06 -1.19 2.31
C ARG A 135 20.17 -2.02 3.57
N ARG A 136 20.97 -3.08 3.52
CA ARG A 136 21.27 -3.88 4.69
C ARG A 136 21.97 -2.98 5.71
N TYR A 137 21.46 -2.94 6.92
CA TYR A 137 22.14 -2.30 8.02
C TYR A 137 23.31 -3.17 8.45
N ASP A 138 24.43 -2.55 8.79
CA ASP A 138 25.59 -3.30 9.25
C ASP A 138 25.26 -3.88 10.63
N TYR A 139 25.28 -5.21 10.75
CA TYR A 139 24.95 -5.91 11.98
C TYR A 139 25.94 -5.59 13.11
N GLN A 140 27.25 -5.45 12.78
CA GLN A 140 28.25 -5.08 13.78
C GLN A 140 28.01 -3.65 14.28
N ARG A 141 27.60 -2.75 13.37
CA ARG A 141 27.18 -1.40 13.75
C ARG A 141 25.98 -1.43 14.69
N ALA A 142 24.95 -2.23 14.39
CA ALA A 142 23.77 -2.37 15.24
C ALA A 142 24.11 -2.85 16.66
N LEU A 143 25.07 -3.77 16.79
CA LEU A 143 25.52 -4.28 18.10
C LEU A 143 26.26 -3.22 18.92
N ASN A 144 26.99 -2.33 18.27
CA ASN A 144 27.82 -1.32 18.93
C ASN A 144 27.08 0.01 19.20
N GLU A 145 25.86 0.19 18.68
CA GLU A 145 25.03 1.38 18.90
C GLU A 145 24.18 1.29 20.17
N ASP A 146 24.81 1.11 21.32
CA ASP A 146 24.11 1.20 22.62
C ASP A 146 23.74 2.67 22.92
N PRO A 147 22.44 3.02 23.05
CA PRO A 147 22.01 4.39 23.32
C PRO A 147 22.64 5.01 24.57
N LYS A 148 22.95 4.20 25.60
CA LYS A 148 23.59 4.71 26.82
C LYS A 148 25.03 5.12 26.54
N SER A 149 25.79 4.23 25.91
CA SER A 149 27.18 4.45 25.52
C SER A 149 27.31 5.66 24.58
N ILE A 150 26.42 5.78 23.59
CA ILE A 150 26.39 6.93 22.67
C ILE A 150 26.11 8.24 23.42
N ARG A 151 25.07 8.28 24.27
CA ARG A 151 24.72 9.50 25.03
C ARG A 151 25.84 9.91 25.96
N GLN A 152 26.45 8.95 26.65
CA GLN A 152 27.56 9.21 27.56
C GLN A 152 28.77 9.77 26.80
N TRP A 153 29.11 9.21 25.64
CA TRP A 153 30.19 9.74 24.80
C TRP A 153 29.92 11.19 24.37
N PHE A 154 28.72 11.50 23.87
CA PHE A 154 28.36 12.86 23.48
C PHE A 154 28.39 13.83 24.67
N ALA A 155 27.95 13.40 25.86
CA ALA A 155 28.04 14.21 27.06
C ALA A 155 29.50 14.54 27.42
N THR A 156 30.40 13.55 27.38
CA THR A 156 31.84 13.76 27.64
C THR A 156 32.47 14.71 26.63
N VAL A 157 32.14 14.56 25.34
CA VAL A 157 32.64 15.46 24.28
C VAL A 157 32.13 16.88 24.51
N GLN A 158 30.85 17.05 24.83
CA GLN A 158 30.29 18.37 25.10
C GLN A 158 30.95 19.03 26.32
N SER A 159 31.18 18.29 27.41
CA SER A 159 31.91 18.81 28.57
C SER A 159 33.32 19.27 28.21
N ALA A 160 34.06 18.50 27.39
CA ALA A 160 35.40 18.89 26.95
C ALA A 160 35.38 20.14 26.04
N ILE A 161 34.37 20.29 25.19
CA ILE A 161 34.18 21.49 24.36
C ILE A 161 33.96 22.71 25.25
N ASP A 162 33.07 22.59 26.24
CA ASP A 162 32.71 23.68 27.15
C ASP A 162 33.89 24.08 28.05
N GLU A 163 34.62 23.10 28.61
CA GLU A 163 35.78 23.32 29.49
C GLU A 163 36.95 24.01 28.77
N ASN A 164 37.18 23.66 27.50
CA ASN A 164 38.29 24.20 26.72
C ASN A 164 37.88 25.41 25.85
N GLY A 165 36.61 25.83 25.89
CA GLY A 165 36.10 26.97 25.13
C GLY A 165 36.17 26.79 23.61
N ILE A 166 36.13 25.55 23.12
CA ILE A 166 36.27 25.20 21.70
C ILE A 166 35.07 25.76 20.94
N GLN A 167 35.30 26.57 19.90
CA GLN A 167 34.21 27.13 19.11
C GLN A 167 33.72 26.12 18.08
N PRO A 168 32.45 26.20 17.63
CA PRO A 168 31.94 25.34 16.56
C PRO A 168 32.79 25.40 15.28
N ASP A 169 33.39 26.56 14.99
CA ASP A 169 34.27 26.78 13.84
C ASP A 169 35.60 26.00 13.94
N ASP A 170 35.97 25.55 15.14
CA ASP A 170 37.18 24.76 15.40
C ASP A 170 36.93 23.24 15.31
N ILE A 171 35.69 22.82 15.06
CA ILE A 171 35.31 21.40 14.98
C ILE A 171 35.32 20.93 13.54
N TYR A 172 36.32 20.13 13.20
CA TYR A 172 36.48 19.55 11.86
C TYR A 172 36.08 18.08 11.86
N ASN A 173 35.20 17.69 10.94
CA ASN A 173 34.93 16.28 10.69
C ASN A 173 36.05 15.71 9.82
N PHE A 174 36.65 14.61 10.26
CA PHE A 174 37.64 13.88 9.48
C PHE A 174 37.20 12.42 9.38
N ASP A 175 36.68 12.04 8.21
CA ASP A 175 36.24 10.68 7.93
C ASP A 175 36.89 10.14 6.65
N GLU A 176 37.11 8.83 6.61
CA GLU A 176 37.57 8.14 5.42
C GLU A 176 36.34 7.65 4.63
N THR A 177 36.13 8.21 3.44
CA THR A 177 35.09 7.73 2.53
C THR A 177 35.60 6.52 1.75
N GLY A 178 35.41 5.32 2.32
CA GLY A 178 35.69 4.06 1.64
C GLY A 178 34.62 3.70 0.60
N PHE A 179 34.96 3.67 -0.69
CA PHE A 179 34.09 3.10 -1.72
C PHE A 179 34.17 1.57 -1.70
N ALA A 180 33.32 0.93 -0.89
CA ALA A 180 33.19 -0.52 -0.85
C ALA A 180 32.42 -1.04 -2.08
N MET A 181 33.10 -1.14 -3.23
CA MET A 181 32.57 -1.74 -4.46
C MET A 181 32.10 -3.18 -4.19
N GLY A 182 30.78 -3.42 -4.30
CA GLY A 182 30.18 -4.77 -4.25
C GLY A 182 29.66 -5.26 -2.89
N LEU A 183 29.82 -4.51 -1.80
CA LEU A 183 29.47 -4.98 -0.44
C LEU A 183 28.05 -4.63 0.03
N ILE A 184 27.35 -3.69 -0.62
CA ILE A 184 26.01 -3.25 -0.19
C ILE A 184 25.00 -3.48 -1.32
N SER A 185 24.50 -4.72 -1.42
CA SER A 185 23.38 -5.03 -2.31
C SER A 185 22.09 -4.43 -1.76
N SER A 186 21.54 -3.42 -2.43
CA SER A 186 20.22 -2.92 -2.11
C SER A 186 19.15 -3.94 -2.50
N GLN A 187 18.22 -4.23 -1.61
CA GLN A 187 17.15 -5.21 -1.83
C GLN A 187 15.80 -4.52 -1.97
N LYS A 188 14.98 -4.97 -2.94
CA LYS A 188 13.62 -4.45 -3.10
C LYS A 188 12.69 -5.08 -2.06
N VAL A 189 12.08 -4.25 -1.23
CA VAL A 189 11.14 -4.62 -0.17
C VAL A 189 9.78 -3.95 -0.39
N VAL A 190 8.73 -4.52 0.19
CA VAL A 190 7.37 -3.98 0.19
C VAL A 190 7.09 -3.35 1.55
N THR A 191 6.76 -2.08 1.55
CA THR A 191 6.59 -1.25 2.76
C THR A 191 5.27 -0.50 2.70
N ARG A 192 4.87 0.15 3.78
CA ARG A 192 3.79 1.13 3.73
C ARG A 192 4.09 2.29 2.78
N ALA A 193 3.06 2.85 2.15
CA ALA A 193 3.21 3.94 1.18
C ALA A 193 3.62 5.26 1.85
N GLU A 194 2.91 5.64 2.91
CA GLU A 194 3.14 6.87 3.69
C GLU A 194 3.99 6.57 4.93
N TYR A 195 5.03 7.38 5.14
CA TYR A 195 5.91 7.29 6.31
C TYR A 195 6.44 8.68 6.67
N TYR A 196 6.44 9.01 7.97
CA TYR A 196 7.04 10.23 8.49
C TYR A 196 8.50 9.94 8.92
N GLY A 197 9.49 10.47 8.18
CA GLY A 197 10.93 10.38 8.51
C GLY A 197 11.82 9.66 7.48
N ARG A 198 13.15 9.71 7.67
CA ARG A 198 14.13 8.86 6.95
C ARG A 198 14.27 7.53 7.69
N ARG A 199 14.04 6.41 6.99
CA ARG A 199 14.19 5.07 7.59
C ARG A 199 15.64 4.61 7.55
N SER A 200 16.15 4.16 8.69
CA SER A 200 17.11 3.07 8.73
C SER A 200 16.30 1.78 8.56
N LEU A 201 16.50 1.08 7.46
CA LEU A 201 16.01 -0.29 7.32
C LEU A 201 17.13 -1.19 7.83
N LEU A 202 16.80 -2.11 8.74
CA LEU A 202 17.72 -3.11 9.26
C LEU A 202 18.21 -4.05 8.13
#